data_AF-X0UUF6-F1
#
_entry.id   AF-X0UUF6-F1
#
_cell.length_a   1.000
_cell.length_b   1.000
_cell.length_c   1.000
_cell.angle_alpha   90.00
_cell.angle_beta   90.00
_cell.angle_gamma   90.00
#
_symmetry.space_group_name_H-M   'P 1'
#
loop_
_entity.id
_entity.type
_entity.pdbx_description
1 polymer ?
#
loop_
_entity_poly.entity_id
_entity_poly.type
_entity_poly.pdbx_seq_one_letter_code
_entity_poly.pdbx_strand_id
1 'polypeptide(L)'
;SLLIFPAPIRYVAITILTLGDGCAHIFGMKFGRTPLPFNKGKNLEGTLFGFLFAFLGAMIFVDPLRALIAAAVGMLVEALPLPINDNLTMPLASGIILTLIS
;
A
#
# COMPACT_ATOMS: atom_id res chain seq x y z
N SER A 1 -7.26 -0.42 -13.37
CA SER A 1 -7.65 -0.77 -11.99
C SER A 1 -8.13 0.46 -11.21
N LEU A 2 -7.38 1.57 -11.19
CA LEU A 2 -7.66 2.73 -10.33
C LEU A 2 -9.00 3.45 -10.58
N LEU A 3 -9.55 3.41 -11.80
CA LEU A 3 -10.82 4.10 -12.14
C LEU A 3 -12.09 3.34 -11.74
N ILE A 4 -11.96 2.12 -11.20
CA ILE A 4 -13.11 1.25 -10.90
C ILE A 4 -13.85 1.71 -9.64
N PHE A 5 -13.14 2.32 -8.68
CA PHE A 5 -13.72 2.73 -7.41
C PHE A 5 -14.35 4.14 -7.46
N PRO A 6 -15.44 4.39 -6.73
CA PRO A 6 -15.98 5.74 -6.54
C PRO A 6 -15.04 6.60 -5.68
N ALA A 7 -15.17 7.92 -5.78
CA ALA A 7 -14.56 8.82 -4.80
C ALA A 7 -15.25 8.66 -3.43
N PRO A 8 -14.54 8.69 -2.30
CA PRO A 8 -13.10 9.01 -2.13
C PRO A 8 -12.14 7.80 -2.23
N ILE A 9 -12.65 6.58 -2.33
CA ILE A 9 -11.86 5.32 -2.31
C ILE A 9 -10.78 5.31 -3.40
N ARG A 10 -11.11 5.83 -4.59
CA ARG A 10 -10.16 5.97 -5.70
C ARG A 10 -8.93 6.77 -5.31
N TYR A 11 -9.09 7.88 -4.58
CA TYR A 11 -7.96 8.71 -4.18
C TYR A 11 -7.06 7.96 -3.22
N VAL A 12 -7.64 7.25 -2.25
CA VAL A 12 -6.89 6.41 -1.32
C VAL A 12 -6.11 5.33 -2.06
N ALA A 13 -6.71 4.62 -3.01
CA ALA A 13 -6.03 3.61 -3.81
C ALA A 13 -4.84 4.18 -4.60
N ILE A 14 -5.01 5.35 -5.22
CA ILE A 14 -3.92 6.06 -5.92
C ILE A 14 -2.81 6.42 -4.93
N THR A 15 -3.18 6.97 -3.77
CA THR A 15 -2.22 7.41 -2.75
C THR A 15 -1.44 6.25 -2.14
N ILE A 16 -2.09 5.12 -1.84
CA ILE A 16 -1.42 3.92 -1.35
C ILE A 16 -0.45 3.38 -2.39
N LEU A 17 -0.82 3.41 -3.68
CA LEU A 17 0.10 3.04 -4.74
C LEU A 17 1.30 4.01 -4.82
N THR A 18 1.05 5.30 -4.96
CA THR A 18 2.12 6.26 -5.27
C THR A 18 3.01 6.56 -4.08
N LEU A 19 2.43 6.73 -2.89
CA LEU A 19 3.19 6.98 -1.67
C LEU A 19 3.65 5.68 -1.00
N GLY A 20 2.82 4.64 -1.00
CA GLY A 20 3.18 3.36 -0.39
C GLY A 20 4.31 2.68 -1.14
N ASP A 21 4.07 2.23 -2.38
CA ASP A 21 5.07 1.52 -3.19
C ASP A 21 6.27 2.42 -3.51
N GLY A 22 6.02 3.69 -3.83
CA GLY A 22 7.09 4.66 -4.10
C GLY A 22 8.04 4.85 -2.92
N CYS A 23 7.51 5.08 -1.71
CA CYS A 23 8.35 5.18 -0.52
C CYS A 23 8.94 3.82 -0.13
N ALA A 24 8.19 2.72 -0.25
CA ALA A 24 8.71 1.39 0.05
C ALA A 24 9.93 1.05 -0.79
N HIS A 25 9.91 1.39 -2.08
CA HIS A 25 11.04 1.21 -2.98
C HIS A 25 12.22 2.12 -2.63
N ILE A 26 12.00 3.43 -2.48
CA ILE A 26 13.07 4.40 -2.18
C ILE A 26 13.75 4.09 -0.85
N PHE A 27 12.96 3.89 0.22
CA PHE A 27 13.49 3.60 1.53
C PHE A 27 13.98 2.15 1.64
N GLY A 28 13.37 1.21 0.91
CA GLY A 28 13.84 -0.17 0.81
C GLY A 28 15.20 -0.29 0.14
N MET A 29 15.50 0.52 -0.88
CA MET A 29 16.83 0.58 -1.49
C MET A 29 17.86 1.27 -0.60
N LYS A 30 17.46 2.34 0.11
CA LYS A 30 18.39 3.17 0.88
C LYS A 30 18.68 2.63 2.29
N PHE A 31 17.68 2.06 2.94
CA PHE A 31 17.73 1.59 4.33
C PHE A 31 17.42 0.11 4.49
N GLY A 32 17.01 -0.58 3.43
CA GLY A 32 16.63 -1.98 3.51
C GLY A 32 17.84 -2.86 3.80
N ARG A 33 17.88 -3.37 5.03
CA ARG A 33 18.91 -4.28 5.52
C ARG A 33 18.32 -5.64 5.83
N THR A 34 17.02 -5.68 6.14
CA THR A 34 16.32 -6.88 6.57
C THR A 34 15.35 -7.34 5.48
N PRO A 35 15.75 -8.30 4.62
CA PRO A 35 14.86 -8.85 3.61
C PRO A 35 13.69 -9.56 4.27
N LEU A 36 12.51 -9.49 3.65
CA LEU A 36 11.33 -10.21 4.13
C LEU A 36 11.54 -11.73 3.98
N PRO A 37 11.14 -12.54 4.99
CA PRO A 37 11.32 -13.99 4.95
C PRO A 37 10.55 -14.66 3.79
N PHE A 38 9.44 -14.05 3.36
CA PHE A 38 8.60 -14.54 2.28
C PHE A 38 8.93 -13.94 0.90
N ASN A 39 9.63 -12.79 0.85
CA ASN A 39 9.96 -12.13 -0.39
C ASN A 39 11.34 -11.46 -0.31
N LYS A 40 12.38 -12.15 -0.80
CA LYS A 40 13.77 -11.66 -0.77
C LYS A 40 13.99 -10.39 -1.60
N GLY A 41 13.05 -10.03 -2.48
CA GLY A 41 13.10 -8.79 -3.27
C GLY A 41 12.57 -7.56 -2.53
N LYS A 42 11.94 -7.74 -1.36
CA LYS A 42 11.37 -6.65 -0.55
C LYS A 42 12.03 -6.63 0.83
N ASN A 43 12.17 -5.44 1.39
CA ASN A 43 12.82 -5.22 2.68
C ASN A 43 11.79 -4.74 3.71
N LEU A 44 11.92 -5.23 4.94
CA LEU A 44 11.01 -4.92 6.04
C LEU A 44 10.98 -3.41 6.33
N GLU A 45 12.15 -2.75 6.26
CA GLU A 45 12.24 -1.31 6.45
C GLU A 45 11.46 -0.57 5.35
N GLY A 46 11.59 -1.00 4.10
CA GLY A 46 10.84 -0.44 2.97
C GLY A 46 9.34 -0.55 3.19
N THR A 47 8.84 -1.74 3.53
CA THR A 47 7.41 -1.95 3.81
C THR A 47 6.91 -1.11 4.98
N LEU A 48 7.73 -0.89 6.02
CA LEU A 48 7.35 -0.04 7.16
C LEU A 48 7.22 1.43 6.76
N PHE A 49 8.18 1.95 5.98
CA PHE A 49 8.11 3.32 5.47
C PHE A 49 6.96 3.48 4.48
N GLY A 50 6.79 2.54 3.53
CA GLY A 50 5.65 2.53 2.60
C GLY A 50 4.32 2.56 3.34
N PHE A 51 4.15 1.72 4.38
CA PHE A 51 2.97 1.74 5.23
C PHE A 51 2.72 3.09 5.89
N LEU A 52 3.75 3.70 6.46
CA LEU A 52 3.63 4.99 7.13
C LEU A 52 3.17 6.08 6.15
N PHE A 53 3.81 6.19 4.98
CA PHE A 53 3.46 7.20 3.98
C PHE A 53 2.09 6.93 3.33
N ALA A 54 1.77 5.66 3.05
CA ALA A 54 0.46 5.25 2.56
C ALA A 54 -0.65 5.61 3.56
N PHE A 55 -0.43 5.35 4.85
CA PHE A 55 -1.37 5.69 5.91
C PHE A 55 -1.57 7.20 6.07
N LEU A 56 -0.47 7.96 6.15
CA LEU A 56 -0.51 9.42 6.24
C LEU A 56 -1.23 10.04 5.03
N GLY A 57 -0.98 9.53 3.83
CA GLY A 57 -1.66 10.00 2.63
C GLY A 57 -3.14 9.60 2.57
N ALA A 58 -3.48 8.37 2.97
CA ALA A 58 -4.85 7.88 2.99
C ALA A 58 -5.73 8.66 3.99
N MET A 59 -5.17 9.10 5.13
CA MET A 59 -5.88 9.89 6.14
C MET A 59 -6.39 11.24 5.63
N ILE A 60 -5.87 11.75 4.50
CA ILE A 60 -6.35 13.00 3.88
C ILE A 60 -7.75 12.80 3.28
N PHE A 61 -8.10 11.57 2.90
CA PHE A 61 -9.32 11.27 2.14
C PHE A 61 -10.37 10.48 2.93
N VAL A 62 -9.97 9.71 3.95
CA VAL A 62 -10.86 8.85 4.75
C VAL A 62 -10.48 8.87 6.22
N ASP A 63 -11.40 8.40 7.08
CA ASP A 63 -11.19 8.30 8.53
C ASP A 63 -9.91 7.52 8.88
N PRO A 64 -9.22 7.87 9.99
CA PRO A 64 -7.97 7.20 10.38
C PRO A 64 -8.07 5.68 10.46
N LEU A 65 -9.19 5.14 10.94
CA LEU A 65 -9.39 3.70 11.02
C LEU A 65 -9.43 3.05 9.63
N ARG A 66 -10.13 3.67 8.68
CA ARG A 66 -10.25 3.21 7.29
C ARG A 66 -8.93 3.35 6.55
N ALA A 67 -8.23 4.47 6.74
CA ALA A 67 -6.89 4.70 6.21
C ALA A 67 -5.90 3.64 6.70
N LEU A 68 -5.95 3.29 7.99
CA LEU A 68 -5.10 2.28 8.61
C LEU A 68 -5.32 0.91 7.96
N ILE A 69 -6.58 0.49 7.83
CA ILE A 69 -6.93 -0.80 7.24
C ILE A 69 -6.52 -0.85 5.77
N ALA A 70 -6.80 0.21 5.00
CA ALA A 70 -6.46 0.28 3.59
C ALA A 70 -4.94 0.21 3.35
N ALA A 71 -4.16 0.98 4.12
CA ALA A 71 -2.70 0.97 4.05
C ALA A 71 -2.15 -0.40 4.48
N ALA A 72 -2.69 -1.00 5.55
CA ALA A 72 -2.25 -2.32 6.03
C ALA A 72 -2.46 -3.40 4.96
N VAL A 73 -3.65 -3.45 4.37
CA VAL A 73 -3.97 -4.42 3.32
C VAL A 73 -3.15 -4.17 2.06
N GLY A 74 -2.99 -2.92 1.64
CA GLY A 74 -2.15 -2.57 0.50
C GLY A 74 -0.72 -3.08 0.68
N MET A 75 -0.09 -2.72 1.79
CA MET A 75 1.31 -3.08 2.07
C MET A 75 1.50 -4.58 2.33
N LEU A 76 0.52 -5.27 2.91
CA LEU A 76 0.56 -6.72 3.06
C LEU A 76 0.55 -7.42 1.69
N VAL A 77 -0.26 -6.93 0.76
CA VAL A 77 -0.31 -7.45 -0.61
C VAL A 77 0.99 -7.19 -1.36
N GLU A 78 1.63 -6.05 -1.12
CA GLU A 78 2.98 -5.75 -1.64
C GLU A 78 4.06 -6.69 -1.10
N ALA A 79 3.97 -7.04 0.18
CA ALA A 79 4.96 -7.89 0.85
C ALA A 79 4.85 -9.36 0.38
N LEU A 80 3.71 -9.76 -0.17
CA LEU A 80 3.50 -11.11 -0.69
C LEU A 80 4.26 -11.32 -2.01
N PRO A 81 4.91 -12.48 -2.22
CA PRO A 81 5.59 -12.81 -3.47
C PRO A 81 4.58 -13.24 -4.54
N LEU A 82 3.67 -12.33 -4.92
CA LEU A 82 2.68 -12.59 -5.96
C LEU A 82 3.32 -12.45 -7.36
N PRO A 83 2.98 -13.31 -8.33
CA PRO A 83 3.47 -13.19 -9.71
C PRO A 83 2.80 -12.03 -10.49
N ILE A 84 2.01 -11.20 -9.81
CA ILE A 84 1.18 -10.14 -10.39
C ILE A 84 1.81 -8.79 -10.01
N ASN A 85 1.75 -7.82 -10.90
CA ASN A 85 2.33 -6.49 -10.68
C ASN A 85 1.70 -5.77 -9.46
N ASP A 86 2.56 -5.35 -8.51
CA ASP A 86 2.22 -4.60 -7.30
C ASP A 86 1.39 -3.35 -7.60
N ASN A 87 1.67 -2.69 -8.72
CA ASN A 87 0.95 -1.49 -9.17
C ASN A 87 -0.53 -1.75 -9.47
N LEU A 88 -0.90 -3.01 -9.69
CA LEU A 88 -2.28 -3.42 -9.88
C LEU A 88 -2.86 -3.99 -8.59
N THR A 89 -2.15 -4.88 -7.91
CA THR A 89 -2.66 -5.63 -6.75
C THR A 89 -2.88 -4.74 -5.54
N MET A 90 -1.96 -3.82 -5.24
CA MET A 90 -2.07 -2.93 -4.08
C MET A 90 -3.27 -1.97 -4.11
N PRO A 91 -3.46 -1.16 -5.17
CA PRO A 91 -4.62 -0.28 -5.25
C PRO A 91 -5.93 -1.06 -5.34
N LEU A 92 -5.91 -2.27 -5.91
CA LEU A 92 -7.10 -3.10 -5.99
C LEU A 92 -7.47 -3.68 -4.63
N ALA A 93 -6.50 -4.20 -3.88
CA ALA A 93 -6.72 -4.74 -2.55
C ALA A 93 -7.17 -3.66 -1.55
N SER A 94 -6.50 -2.50 -1.55
CA SER A 94 -6.88 -1.35 -0.73
C SER A 94 -8.24 -0.76 -1.12
N GLY A 95 -8.57 -0.71 -2.42
CA GLY A 95 -9.88 -0.26 -2.87
C GLY A 95 -11.01 -1.23 -2.53
N ILE A 96 -10.80 -2.54 -2.69
CA ILE A 96 -11.78 -3.57 -2.33
C ILE A 96 -12.06 -3.53 -0.83
N ILE A 97 -11.00 -3.52 0.01
CA ILE A 97 -11.21 -3.52 1.46
C ILE A 97 -11.92 -2.26 1.93
N LEU A 98 -11.61 -1.10 1.35
CA LEU A 98 -12.34 0.13 1.67
C LEU A 98 -13.80 0.06 1.24
N THR A 99 -14.10 -0.53 0.09
CA THR A 99 -15.49 -0.69 -0.38
C THR A 99 -16.30 -1.64 0.50
N LEU A 100 -15.64 -2.64 1.12
CA LEU A 100 -16.29 -3.57 2.04
C LEU A 100 -16.58 -2.95 3.42
N ILE A 101 -15.84 -1.90 3.81
CA ILE A 101 -15.91 -1.26 5.14
C ILE A 101 -16.51 0.17 5.04
N SER A 102 -16.78 0.65 3.83
CA SER A 102 -17.37 1.95 3.55
C SER A 102 -18.86 2.00 3.84
#